data_AF-A0A965FET4-F1
#
_entry.id   AF-A0A965FET4-F1
#
_cell.length_a   1.000
_cell.length_b   1.000
_cell.length_c   1.000
_cell.angle_alpha   90.00
_cell.angle_beta   90.00
_cell.angle_gamma   90.00
#
_symmetry.space_group_name_H-M   'P 1'
#
loop_
_entity.id
_entity.type
_entity.pdbx_description
1 polymer ?
#
loop_
_entity_poly.entity_id
_entity_poly.type
_entity_poly.pdbx_seq_one_letter_code
_entity_poly.pdbx_strand_id
1 'polypeptide(L)'
;MKLLRLFPVWVSLVLVACGGSPAVKPDEANQAAKPVSDAAKTKKSGGYYLDDGPGDNPPANIDAIPDAVPRAEPLIARANKPYIALGNSYTPMTEFKPYKQRGIASWYGRRYHGQKTSAGEIYDMYGMTGAHTILPIPSYVRVTNPANQKSVIVRINDRGPFHN
;
A
#
# COMPACT_ATOMS: atom_id res chain seq x y z
N MET A 1 16.90 68.00 47.63
CA MET A 1 16.23 67.31 48.76
C MET A 1 15.78 65.94 48.30
N LYS A 2 16.16 64.89 49.03
CA LYS A 2 15.75 63.50 48.86
C LYS A 2 14.23 63.37 49.00
N LEU A 3 13.58 62.47 48.26
CA LEU A 3 13.03 61.25 48.85
C LEU A 3 12.66 60.21 47.79
N LEU A 4 13.40 59.10 47.88
CA LEU A 4 13.14 57.80 47.28
C LEU A 4 12.10 57.06 48.15
N ARG A 5 11.11 56.36 47.56
CA ARG A 5 10.49 55.17 48.20
C ARG A 5 10.07 54.13 47.14
N LEU A 6 10.49 52.89 47.44
CA LEU A 6 10.38 51.64 46.70
C LEU A 6 9.16 50.80 47.15
N PHE A 7 8.91 49.74 46.37
CA PHE A 7 8.18 48.47 46.63
C PHE A 7 6.65 48.44 46.39
N PRO A 8 6.04 47.25 46.13
CA PRO A 8 6.50 46.04 45.44
C PRO A 8 5.48 45.47 44.43
N VAL A 9 5.93 44.49 43.63
CA VAL A 9 5.16 43.56 42.79
C VAL A 9 4.34 42.60 43.67
N TRP A 10 3.06 42.36 43.34
CA TRP A 10 2.36 41.13 43.72
C TRP A 10 1.52 40.60 42.56
N VAL A 11 1.80 39.34 42.23
CA VAL A 11 1.21 38.50 41.19
C VAL A 11 -0.16 38.00 41.65
N SER A 12 -1.14 37.94 40.76
CA SER A 12 -2.33 37.11 40.95
C SER A 12 -2.69 36.40 39.64
N LEU A 13 -2.59 35.08 39.73
CA LEU A 13 -2.82 34.06 38.73
C LEU A 13 -4.33 33.97 38.43
N VAL A 14 -4.74 34.10 37.17
CA VAL A 14 -6.12 33.81 36.74
C VAL A 14 -6.09 32.55 35.87
N LEU A 15 -6.53 31.43 36.44
CA LEU A 15 -6.88 30.20 35.76
C LEU A 15 -8.40 30.15 35.66
N VAL A 16 -8.95 30.31 34.45
CA VAL A 16 -10.34 29.95 34.14
C VAL A 16 -10.31 29.08 32.89
N ALA A 17 -10.47 27.77 33.10
CA ALA A 17 -10.67 26.79 32.07
C ALA A 17 -12.17 26.45 32.03
N CYS A 18 -12.84 26.74 30.90
CA CYS A 18 -14.17 26.23 30.60
C CYS A 18 -14.03 25.06 29.63
N GLY A 19 -14.10 23.83 30.15
CA GLY A 19 -14.27 22.62 29.36
C GLY A 19 -15.72 22.17 29.42
N GLY A 20 -16.39 22.12 28.27
CA GLY A 20 -17.72 21.53 28.10
C GLY A 20 -17.63 20.28 27.25
N SER A 21 -18.05 19.13 27.79
CA SER A 21 -18.34 17.92 27.03
C SER A 21 -19.83 17.59 27.23
N PRO A 22 -20.60 17.30 26.17
CA PRO A 22 -21.95 16.76 26.35
C PRO A 22 -21.88 15.28 26.73
N ALA A 23 -22.59 14.94 27.80
CA ALA A 23 -22.78 13.59 28.31
C ALA A 23 -23.59 12.73 27.34
N VAL A 24 -23.06 11.55 27.05
CA VAL A 24 -23.76 10.44 26.36
C VAL A 24 -24.56 9.67 27.41
N LYS A 25 -25.86 9.45 27.16
CA LYS A 25 -26.72 8.57 27.97
C LYS A 25 -26.40 7.09 27.68
N PRO A 26 -26.51 6.18 28.66
CA PRO A 26 -26.47 4.75 28.41
C PRO A 26 -27.88 4.23 28.12
N ASP A 27 -28.01 3.29 27.19
CA ASP A 27 -29.05 2.27 27.22
C ASP A 27 -28.43 0.94 26.76
N GLU A 28 -28.50 -0.05 27.64
CA GLU A 28 -28.02 -1.41 27.45
C GLU A 28 -28.92 -2.20 26.48
N ALA A 29 -28.24 -3.01 25.68
CA ALA A 29 -28.61 -4.33 25.16
C ALA A 29 -30.10 -4.72 25.08
N ASN A 30 -30.52 -5.17 23.89
CA ASN A 30 -30.70 -6.59 23.59
C ASN A 30 -31.42 -6.75 22.23
N GLN A 31 -30.74 -7.29 21.21
CA GLN A 31 -31.43 -8.08 20.19
C GLN A 31 -30.48 -8.98 19.41
N ALA A 32 -30.80 -10.25 19.51
CA ALA A 32 -30.21 -11.43 18.89
C ALA A 32 -29.90 -11.32 17.40
N ALA A 33 -28.85 -12.05 17.01
CA ALA A 33 -28.46 -12.33 15.64
C ALA A 33 -29.59 -12.93 14.79
N LYS A 34 -29.71 -12.47 13.54
CA LYS A 34 -30.17 -13.25 12.39
C LYS A 34 -29.35 -12.88 11.14
N PRO A 35 -29.10 -13.84 10.24
CA PRO A 35 -28.16 -13.68 9.13
C PRO A 35 -28.79 -12.82 8.04
N VAL A 36 -28.11 -11.74 7.65
CA VAL A 36 -28.51 -10.98 6.47
C VAL A 36 -27.95 -11.68 5.24
N SER A 37 -28.87 -12.38 4.60
CA SER A 37 -28.79 -13.03 3.30
C SER A 37 -28.20 -12.16 2.20
N ASP A 38 -27.51 -12.84 1.30
CA ASP A 38 -26.95 -12.40 0.02
C ASP A 38 -27.77 -11.33 -0.70
N ALA A 39 -27.28 -10.09 -0.68
CA ALA A 39 -27.63 -9.10 -1.67
C ALA A 39 -26.75 -9.33 -2.90
N ALA A 40 -27.24 -10.14 -3.84
CA ALA A 40 -26.67 -10.27 -5.18
C ALA A 40 -26.59 -8.88 -5.83
N LYS A 41 -25.39 -8.29 -5.84
CA LYS A 41 -25.12 -7.02 -6.52
C LYS A 41 -25.09 -7.29 -8.03
N THR A 42 -26.00 -6.65 -8.74
CA THR A 42 -26.05 -6.59 -10.20
C THR A 42 -24.69 -6.23 -10.79
N LYS A 43 -24.17 -7.09 -11.68
CA LYS A 43 -22.89 -6.89 -12.39
C LYS A 43 -22.93 -5.60 -13.21
N LYS A 44 -22.28 -4.55 -12.71
CA LYS A 44 -21.82 -3.45 -13.57
C LYS A 44 -20.50 -3.90 -14.20
N SER A 45 -20.51 -4.26 -15.49
CA SER A 45 -19.27 -4.35 -16.26
C SER A 45 -18.72 -2.94 -16.41
N GLY A 46 -17.70 -2.57 -15.63
CA GLY A 46 -17.29 -1.17 -15.55
C GLY A 46 -15.85 -0.96 -15.13
N GLY A 47 -15.15 -0.13 -15.92
CA GLY A 47 -14.00 0.69 -15.52
C GLY A 47 -12.61 0.15 -15.86
N TYR A 48 -12.48 -1.14 -16.15
CA TYR A 48 -11.18 -1.82 -16.25
C TYR A 48 -10.89 -2.27 -17.68
N TYR A 49 -9.62 -2.15 -18.11
CA TYR A 49 -9.24 -2.50 -19.48
C TYR A 49 -9.34 -4.01 -19.68
N LEU A 50 -10.07 -4.45 -20.71
CA LEU A 50 -10.33 -5.88 -20.99
C LEU A 50 -10.88 -6.66 -19.78
N ASP A 51 -11.70 -6.01 -18.94
CA ASP A 51 -12.25 -6.59 -17.72
C ASP A 51 -11.19 -7.12 -16.73
N ASP A 52 -9.98 -6.54 -16.75
CA ASP A 52 -8.87 -6.98 -15.89
C ASP A 52 -9.00 -6.55 -14.43
N GLY A 53 -10.12 -5.93 -14.05
CA GLY A 53 -10.40 -5.46 -12.71
C GLY A 53 -10.49 -6.55 -11.63
N PRO A 54 -10.69 -6.15 -10.37
CA PRO A 54 -10.90 -7.07 -9.26
C PRO A 54 -12.01 -8.08 -9.57
N GLY A 55 -11.91 -9.28 -8.98
CA GLY A 55 -12.86 -10.40 -9.04
C GLY A 55 -14.35 -10.01 -8.91
N ASP A 56 -15.27 -10.92 -9.25
CA ASP A 56 -16.71 -10.67 -9.05
C ASP A 56 -17.04 -10.44 -7.56
N ASN A 57 -16.25 -11.04 -6.67
CA ASN A 57 -16.31 -10.90 -5.22
C ASN A 57 -14.90 -10.57 -4.67
N PRO A 58 -14.44 -9.30 -4.71
CA PRO A 58 -13.18 -8.93 -4.09
C PRO A 58 -13.27 -9.04 -2.56
N PRO A 59 -12.12 -9.23 -1.87
CA PRO A 59 -12.07 -9.14 -0.40
C PRO A 59 -12.65 -7.81 0.09
N ALA A 60 -13.40 -7.85 1.19
CA ALA A 60 -14.09 -6.66 1.71
C ALA A 60 -13.11 -5.57 2.21
N ASN A 61 -11.89 -5.94 2.56
CA ASN A 61 -10.89 -5.10 3.23
C ASN A 61 -9.57 -5.01 2.45
N ILE A 62 -9.61 -4.73 1.14
CA ILE A 62 -8.41 -4.56 0.30
C ILE A 62 -7.46 -3.50 0.88
N ASP A 63 -8.00 -2.41 1.44
CA ASP A 63 -7.19 -1.34 2.06
C ASP A 63 -6.42 -1.80 3.30
N ALA A 64 -6.75 -2.96 3.87
CA ALA A 64 -6.09 -3.54 5.03
C ALA A 64 -5.04 -4.61 4.66
N ILE A 65 -4.82 -4.86 3.36
CA ILE A 65 -3.76 -5.78 2.92
C ILE A 65 -2.41 -5.22 3.41
N PRO A 66 -1.65 -5.99 4.21
CA PRO A 66 -0.39 -5.51 4.75
C PRO A 66 0.67 -5.43 3.65
N ASP A 67 1.53 -4.41 3.75
CA ASP A 67 2.75 -4.28 2.96
C ASP A 67 3.60 -5.56 2.99
N ALA A 68 4.33 -5.80 1.89
CA ALA A 68 5.34 -6.86 1.89
C ALA A 68 6.44 -6.55 2.92
N VAL A 69 6.76 -7.54 3.76
CA VAL A 69 7.81 -7.41 4.78
C VAL A 69 9.18 -7.69 4.14
N PRO A 70 10.11 -6.71 4.08
CA PRO A 70 11.44 -6.94 3.54
C PRO A 70 12.20 -8.02 4.28
N ARG A 71 12.80 -8.94 3.52
CA ARG A 71 13.62 -10.04 4.03
C ARG A 71 14.88 -10.18 3.18
N ALA A 72 15.97 -10.61 3.82
CA ALA A 72 17.16 -11.01 3.10
C ALA A 72 16.92 -12.40 2.48
N GLU A 73 16.52 -12.41 1.21
CA GLU A 73 16.26 -13.63 0.46
C GLU A 73 17.37 -13.90 -0.57
N PRO A 74 17.74 -15.17 -0.83
CA PRO A 74 18.65 -15.50 -1.91
C PRO A 74 18.07 -15.08 -3.26
N LEU A 75 18.91 -14.58 -4.16
CA LEU A 75 18.49 -14.27 -5.53
C LEU A 75 18.09 -15.55 -6.27
N ILE A 76 16.98 -15.48 -7.00
CA ILE A 76 16.49 -16.58 -7.83
C ILE A 76 17.28 -16.55 -9.14
N ALA A 77 18.30 -17.40 -9.24
CA ALA A 77 19.25 -17.39 -10.36
C ALA A 77 18.56 -17.38 -11.74
N ARG A 78 17.55 -18.24 -11.95
CA ARG A 78 16.83 -18.32 -13.23
C ARG A 78 16.08 -17.03 -13.60
N ALA A 79 15.56 -16.29 -12.62
CA ALA A 79 14.80 -15.07 -12.84
C ALA A 79 15.71 -13.86 -13.11
N ASN A 80 17.01 -13.97 -12.80
CA ASN A 80 18.01 -12.92 -12.94
C ASN A 80 18.99 -13.14 -14.11
N LYS A 81 18.70 -14.11 -15.00
CA LYS A 81 19.45 -14.25 -16.26
C LYS A 81 19.02 -13.17 -17.25
N PRO A 82 19.92 -12.72 -18.16
CA PRO A 82 19.53 -11.91 -19.31
C PRO A 82 18.40 -12.56 -20.10
N TYR A 83 17.47 -11.77 -20.60
CA TYR A 83 16.29 -12.26 -21.31
C TYR A 83 15.85 -11.28 -22.40
N ILE A 84 15.02 -11.80 -23.33
CA ILE A 84 14.39 -11.00 -24.37
C ILE A 84 12.88 -11.02 -24.12
N ALA A 85 12.25 -9.86 -24.16
CA ALA A 85 10.80 -9.72 -24.09
C ALA A 85 10.33 -8.68 -25.12
N LEU A 86 9.34 -9.05 -25.93
CA LEU A 86 8.78 -8.21 -27.00
C LEU A 86 9.84 -7.56 -27.91
N GLY A 87 10.89 -8.30 -28.26
CA GLY A 87 11.98 -7.83 -29.12
C GLY A 87 13.07 -7.00 -28.44
N ASN A 88 12.91 -6.67 -27.15
CA ASN A 88 13.90 -5.93 -26.38
C ASN A 88 14.73 -6.85 -25.48
N SER A 89 16.04 -6.58 -25.39
CA SER A 89 16.96 -7.29 -24.51
C SER A 89 17.08 -6.59 -23.15
N TYR A 90 17.02 -7.37 -22.07
CA TYR A 90 17.13 -6.87 -20.71
C TYR A 90 18.19 -7.65 -19.93
N THR A 91 19.00 -6.93 -19.17
CA THR A 91 20.02 -7.51 -18.28
C THR A 91 19.68 -7.15 -16.83
N PRO A 92 19.11 -8.09 -16.05
CA PRO A 92 18.84 -7.86 -14.64
C PRO A 92 20.10 -7.58 -13.84
N MET A 93 19.94 -6.79 -12.79
CA MET A 93 20.92 -6.65 -11.72
C MET A 93 21.04 -7.98 -10.97
N THR A 94 22.28 -8.36 -10.65
CA THR A 94 22.61 -9.60 -9.93
C THR A 94 23.05 -9.35 -8.48
N GLU A 95 22.91 -8.11 -8.01
CA GLU A 95 23.30 -7.66 -6.68
C GLU A 95 22.32 -6.60 -6.18
N PHE A 96 22.12 -6.54 -4.87
CA PHE A 96 21.33 -5.48 -4.25
C PHE A 96 22.14 -4.19 -4.21
N LYS A 97 21.62 -3.14 -4.85
CA LYS A 97 22.20 -1.79 -4.81
C LYS A 97 21.09 -0.78 -4.53
N PRO A 98 21.40 0.36 -3.87
CA PRO A 98 20.46 1.45 -3.76
C PRO A 98 19.92 1.82 -5.15
N TYR A 99 18.60 1.89 -5.27
CA TYR A 99 17.92 2.15 -6.52
C TYR A 99 16.78 3.13 -6.30
N LYS A 100 16.65 4.11 -7.20
CA LYS A 100 15.57 5.09 -7.18
C LYS A 100 15.18 5.43 -8.61
N GLN A 101 13.90 5.31 -8.92
CA GLN A 101 13.34 5.68 -10.21
C GLN A 101 12.03 6.43 -10.00
N ARG A 102 11.71 7.35 -10.92
CA ARG A 102 10.39 7.96 -11.07
C ARG A 102 9.84 7.56 -12.42
N GLY A 103 8.57 7.15 -12.46
CA GLY A 103 7.90 6.72 -13.68
C GLY A 103 6.44 6.43 -13.44
N ILE A 104 5.78 5.89 -14.46
CA ILE A 104 4.41 5.42 -14.38
C ILE A 104 4.43 4.01 -13.78
N ALA A 105 3.59 3.79 -12.77
CA ALA A 105 3.27 2.46 -12.29
C ALA A 105 1.91 2.05 -12.84
N SER A 106 1.79 0.82 -13.31
CA SER A 106 0.52 0.17 -13.62
C SER A 106 0.31 -1.01 -12.69
N TRP A 107 -0.90 -1.54 -12.71
CA TRP A 107 -1.27 -2.78 -12.07
C TRP A 107 -1.77 -3.74 -13.15
N TYR A 108 -1.64 -5.02 -12.90
CA TYR A 108 -2.30 -6.08 -13.68
C TYR A 108 -3.29 -6.76 -12.75
N GLY A 109 -4.41 -7.24 -13.28
CA GLY A 109 -5.42 -7.89 -12.46
C GLY A 109 -5.81 -9.28 -12.94
N ARG A 110 -7.11 -9.55 -13.02
CA ARG A 110 -7.68 -10.91 -13.03
C ARG A 110 -7.12 -11.84 -14.11
N ARG A 111 -6.80 -11.30 -15.28
CA ARG A 111 -6.27 -12.08 -16.41
C ARG A 111 -5.03 -12.89 -16.06
N TYR A 112 -4.17 -12.38 -15.18
CA TYR A 112 -2.92 -13.04 -14.80
C TYR A 112 -3.03 -13.82 -13.49
N HIS A 113 -4.09 -13.60 -12.71
CA HIS A 113 -4.25 -14.25 -11.42
C HIS A 113 -4.18 -15.78 -11.54
N GLY A 114 -3.43 -16.43 -10.66
CA GLY A 114 -3.19 -17.86 -10.72
C GLY A 114 -2.09 -18.30 -11.70
N GLN A 115 -1.53 -17.40 -12.51
CA GLN A 115 -0.41 -17.71 -13.41
C GLN A 115 0.94 -17.62 -12.69
N LYS A 116 1.96 -18.27 -13.24
CA LYS A 116 3.33 -18.20 -12.69
C LYS A 116 4.00 -16.87 -13.04
N THR A 117 4.62 -16.25 -12.05
CA THR A 117 5.54 -15.12 -12.23
C THR A 117 6.90 -15.59 -12.73
N SER A 118 7.79 -14.65 -13.06
CA SER A 118 9.19 -14.92 -13.37
C SER A 118 9.94 -15.56 -12.19
N ALA A 119 9.59 -15.25 -10.94
CA ALA A 119 10.06 -15.97 -9.74
C ALA A 119 9.48 -17.38 -9.61
N GLY A 120 8.43 -17.70 -10.37
CA GLY A 120 7.76 -19.02 -10.45
C GLY A 120 6.69 -19.23 -9.40
N GLU A 121 6.46 -18.20 -8.59
CA GLU A 121 5.38 -18.13 -7.63
C GLU A 121 4.06 -17.94 -8.38
N ILE A 122 2.96 -18.38 -7.78
CA ILE A 122 1.64 -18.12 -8.32
C ILE A 122 1.28 -16.67 -8.02
N TYR A 123 0.93 -15.91 -9.05
CA TYR A 123 0.52 -14.52 -8.91
C TYR A 123 -0.84 -14.41 -8.23
N ASP A 124 -0.84 -13.72 -7.10
CA ASP A 124 -2.03 -13.30 -6.37
C ASP A 124 -2.25 -11.79 -6.57
N MET A 125 -3.40 -11.40 -7.10
CA MET A 125 -3.71 -9.99 -7.34
C MET A 125 -3.90 -9.19 -6.05
N TYR A 126 -4.14 -9.89 -4.94
CA TYR A 126 -4.25 -9.30 -3.61
C TYR A 126 -2.95 -9.44 -2.80
N GLY A 127 -1.90 -10.01 -3.40
CA GLY A 127 -0.57 -10.06 -2.81
C GLY A 127 0.21 -8.77 -3.08
N MET A 128 0.98 -8.31 -2.09
CA MET A 128 1.87 -7.13 -2.22
C MET A 128 3.13 -7.47 -3.02
N THR A 129 2.94 -7.74 -4.29
CA THR A 129 3.98 -8.13 -5.25
C THR A 129 4.04 -7.14 -6.41
N GLY A 130 5.16 -7.13 -7.13
CA GLY A 130 5.36 -6.24 -8.26
C GLY A 130 6.28 -6.81 -9.32
N ALA A 131 6.26 -6.17 -10.48
CA ALA A 131 7.13 -6.48 -11.61
C ALA A 131 8.15 -5.36 -11.84
N HIS A 132 9.37 -5.72 -12.20
CA HIS A 132 10.38 -4.78 -12.67
C HIS A 132 11.30 -5.42 -13.70
N THR A 133 11.68 -4.66 -14.73
CA THR A 133 12.48 -5.17 -15.87
C THR A 133 13.87 -5.63 -15.45
N ILE A 134 14.56 -4.85 -14.61
CA ILE A 134 15.96 -5.10 -14.24
C ILE A 134 16.28 -5.30 -12.75
N LEU A 135 15.40 -4.97 -11.79
CA LEU A 135 15.74 -5.15 -10.37
C LEU A 135 15.96 -6.64 -10.04
N PRO A 136 16.84 -6.98 -9.07
CA PRO A 136 17.03 -8.38 -8.70
C PRO A 136 15.72 -9.01 -8.22
N ILE A 137 15.50 -10.27 -8.54
CA ILE A 137 14.37 -11.06 -8.03
C ILE A 137 14.90 -12.11 -7.02
N PRO A 138 14.35 -12.17 -5.80
CA PRO A 138 13.44 -11.19 -5.21
C PRO A 138 14.17 -9.90 -4.81
N SER A 139 13.44 -8.78 -4.77
CA SER A 139 13.84 -7.55 -4.09
C SER A 139 12.62 -6.87 -3.50
N TYR A 140 12.80 -5.83 -2.68
CA TYR A 140 11.71 -5.10 -2.06
C TYR A 140 11.80 -3.63 -2.44
N VAL A 141 10.67 -3.04 -2.82
CA VAL A 141 10.60 -1.66 -3.29
C VAL A 141 9.49 -0.93 -2.55
N ARG A 142 9.82 0.26 -2.05
CA ARG A 142 8.81 1.23 -1.63
C ARG A 142 8.31 1.99 -2.85
N VAL A 143 7.02 1.90 -3.12
CA VAL A 143 6.34 2.67 -4.16
C VAL A 143 5.62 3.82 -3.48
N THR A 144 5.90 5.06 -3.88
CA THR A 144 5.26 6.26 -3.35
C THR A 144 4.47 6.94 -4.46
N ASN A 145 3.19 7.21 -4.22
CA ASN A 145 2.41 8.08 -5.10
C ASN A 145 2.70 9.54 -4.73
N PRO A 146 3.37 10.33 -5.61
CA PRO A 146 3.74 11.69 -5.29
C PRO A 146 2.54 12.64 -5.13
N ALA A 147 1.37 12.30 -5.68
CA ALA A 147 0.19 13.15 -5.60
C ALA A 147 -0.43 13.18 -4.19
N ASN A 148 -0.34 12.08 -3.44
CA ASN A 148 -0.94 11.95 -2.11
C ASN A 148 0.04 11.51 -1.01
N GLN A 149 1.32 11.32 -1.36
CA GLN A 149 2.42 10.90 -0.48
C GLN A 149 2.20 9.54 0.21
N LYS A 150 1.18 8.78 -0.17
CA LYS A 150 1.00 7.42 0.33
C LYS A 150 2.04 6.50 -0.29
N SER A 151 2.48 5.51 0.48
CA SER A 151 3.41 4.50 0.01
C SER A 151 3.03 3.11 0.46
N VAL A 152 3.47 2.13 -0.32
CA VAL A 152 3.41 0.70 0.00
C VAL A 152 4.76 0.06 -0.26
N ILE A 153 5.02 -1.07 0.39
CA ILE A 153 6.16 -1.94 0.08
C ILE A 153 5.67 -3.16 -0.68
N VAL A 154 6.30 -3.43 -1.82
CA VAL A 154 6.04 -4.62 -2.64
C VAL A 154 7.29 -5.48 -2.77
N ARG A 155 7.09 -6.80 -2.87
CA ARG A 155 8.14 -7.75 -3.24
C ARG A 155 8.17 -7.91 -4.76
N ILE A 156 9.28 -7.58 -5.39
CA ILE A 156 9.49 -7.80 -6.81
C ILE A 156 9.71 -9.28 -7.05
N ASN A 157 8.75 -9.92 -7.73
CA ASN A 157 8.81 -11.34 -8.06
C ASN A 157 8.54 -11.61 -9.55
N ASP A 158 8.32 -10.57 -10.36
CA ASP A 158 8.07 -10.71 -11.78
C ASP A 158 8.85 -9.72 -12.66
N ARG A 159 8.84 -9.98 -13.98
CA ARG A 159 9.46 -9.15 -15.01
C ARG A 159 8.41 -8.36 -15.79
N GLY A 160 8.81 -7.19 -16.26
CA GLY A 160 7.95 -6.22 -16.90
C GLY A 160 7.92 -4.89 -16.13
N PRO A 161 7.10 -3.91 -16.57
CA PRO A 161 6.30 -3.94 -17.80
C PRO A 161 7.15 -3.89 -19.07
N PHE A 162 6.58 -4.28 -20.21
CA PHE A 162 7.27 -4.37 -21.52
C PHE A 162 6.69 -3.47 -22.61
N HIS A 163 5.81 -2.55 -22.23
CA HIS A 163 5.18 -1.61 -23.14
C HIS A 163 5.85 -0.23 -23.00
N ASN A 164 6.42 0.25 -24.11
CA ASN A 164 6.85 1.63 -24.30
C ASN A 164 5.94 2.27 -25.36
#